data_AF-A0A813J979-F1
#
_entry.id   AF-A0A813J979-F1
#
_cell.length_a   1.000
_cell.length_b   1.000
_cell.length_c   1.000
_cell.angle_alpha   90.00
_cell.angle_beta   90.00
_cell.angle_gamma   90.00
#
_symmetry.space_group_name_H-M   'P 1'
#
loop_
_entity.id
_entity.type
_entity.pdbx_description
1 polymer ?
#
loop_
_entity_poly.entity_id
_entity_poly.type
_entity_poly.pdbx_seq_one_letter_code
_entity_poly.pdbx_strand_id
1 'polypeptide(L)'
;DHDALVRTITARHGFDGAPVLAVLQEMCQSRRLNCQTVSKSIAELLVVSRVVLATFAFDAATWLRFSGFFQLDPDGILRKDNLQGVKSGPQTSHAVVIVGQTLDAWMIKNSWGADFADEGFFKVAKDALELSFFDVNFVISDVSPKKIKAYSRAPQILKICITRTDWPLGGPFAKDPVSKLGWIIDFTSLRVERVERRNSPIAHWNNCNPFDIVHPGYYIFAVNSVDDPAAIIEHLRDDTVLHITLIISDPCKLDDVLDEDARGYSYAHAVAGAVRNAQMRIFGRAVERHDDIVTSIVRIHGCDNIDVPKVLEDACTQRRLRCQDVDQASAANVLQNRSLIASVVLDKAAWRRLSSFFTEDPNGILTAEHLNSDADSVKQPATVMIVGHSILYWEIKDPLSWDVRHFGVLRIAKDAIKLNFYDVSFFLADLTEVEIGLYHQAPTCMDVHIRRAKFWLKGIRSLGFSVNPTTLQIEWIASWGPIAERNENLPPRHRVHPGHKIVSVNGAGGSENIIGQLTHRTDLNIRLLNTTR
;
A
#
# COMPACT_ATOMS: atom_id res chain seq x y z
N ASP A 1 -10.37 -21.07 9.87
CA ASP A 1 -11.76 -21.55 9.82
C ASP A 1 -12.48 -20.91 10.99
N HIS A 2 -13.47 -20.06 10.73
CA HIS A 2 -14.11 -19.23 11.75
C HIS A 2 -14.81 -20.09 12.81
N ASP A 3 -15.61 -21.07 12.38
CA ASP A 3 -16.36 -21.94 13.29
C ASP A 3 -15.44 -22.79 14.17
N ALA A 4 -14.29 -23.22 13.63
CA ALA A 4 -13.28 -23.92 14.42
C ALA A 4 -12.67 -23.00 15.49
N LEU A 5 -12.48 -21.72 15.18
CA LEU A 5 -12.00 -20.72 16.13
C LEU A 5 -13.02 -20.47 17.23
N VAL A 6 -14.29 -20.26 16.86
CA VAL A 6 -15.40 -20.09 17.79
C VAL A 6 -15.53 -21.30 18.71
N ARG A 7 -15.54 -22.53 18.15
CA ARG A 7 -15.56 -23.77 18.95
C ARG A 7 -14.37 -23.87 19.90
N THR A 8 -13.18 -23.43 19.48
CA THR A 8 -11.99 -23.47 20.34
C THR A 8 -12.15 -22.50 21.51
N ILE A 9 -12.62 -21.28 21.24
CA ILE A 9 -12.85 -20.25 22.26
C ILE A 9 -13.94 -20.70 23.24
N THR A 10 -15.09 -21.16 22.73
CA THR A 10 -16.22 -21.56 23.58
C THR A 10 -15.94 -22.85 24.36
N ALA A 11 -15.18 -23.79 23.80
CA ALA A 11 -14.75 -24.98 24.54
C ALA A 11 -13.81 -24.65 25.72
N ARG A 12 -13.04 -23.57 25.63
CA ARG A 12 -12.10 -23.14 26.70
C ARG A 12 -12.73 -22.19 27.71
N HIS A 13 -13.56 -21.26 27.25
CA HIS A 13 -14.07 -20.16 28.06
C HIS A 13 -15.57 -20.28 28.38
N GLY A 14 -16.25 -21.30 27.84
CA GLY A 14 -17.69 -21.49 28.02
C GLY A 14 -18.54 -20.62 27.08
N PHE A 15 -19.86 -20.72 27.26
CA PHE A 15 -20.86 -19.96 26.50
C PHE A 15 -21.40 -18.74 27.27
N ASP A 16 -21.11 -18.64 28.57
CA ASP A 16 -21.62 -17.60 29.46
C ASP A 16 -20.78 -16.30 29.43
N GLY A 17 -19.84 -16.21 28.49
CA GLY A 17 -18.93 -15.08 28.33
C GLY A 17 -17.65 -15.19 29.17
N ALA A 18 -16.61 -14.49 28.74
CA ALA A 18 -15.33 -14.41 29.44
C ALA A 18 -14.69 -13.03 29.25
N PRO A 19 -13.77 -12.61 30.14
CA PRO A 19 -13.06 -11.35 29.98
C PRO A 19 -12.32 -11.30 28.64
N VAL A 20 -12.71 -10.36 27.78
CA VAL A 20 -12.24 -10.28 26.39
C VAL A 20 -10.71 -10.19 26.29
N LEU A 21 -10.06 -9.43 27.17
CA LEU A 21 -8.60 -9.33 27.16
C LEU A 21 -7.91 -10.68 27.44
N ALA A 22 -8.44 -11.49 28.36
CA ALA A 22 -7.88 -12.80 28.66
C ALA A 22 -8.02 -13.76 27.48
N VAL A 23 -9.20 -13.77 26.85
CA VAL A 23 -9.45 -14.55 25.62
C VAL A 23 -8.51 -14.09 24.50
N LEU A 24 -8.37 -12.79 24.30
CA LEU A 24 -7.49 -12.22 23.30
C LEU A 24 -6.03 -12.59 23.54
N GLN A 25 -5.51 -12.44 24.75
CA GLN A 25 -4.12 -12.77 25.08
C GLN A 25 -3.79 -14.22 24.74
N GLU A 26 -4.66 -15.14 25.12
CA GLU A 26 -4.49 -16.57 24.84
C GLU A 26 -4.57 -16.88 23.33
N MET A 27 -5.55 -16.32 22.64
CA MET A 27 -5.75 -16.54 21.22
C MET A 27 -4.66 -15.89 20.37
N CYS A 28 -4.16 -14.74 20.78
CA CYS A 28 -3.10 -14.00 20.10
C CYS A 28 -1.75 -14.68 20.31
N GLN A 29 -1.42 -15.10 21.53
CA GLN A 29 -0.17 -15.80 21.84
C GLN A 29 0.00 -17.08 21.00
N SER A 30 -1.05 -17.90 20.90
CA SER A 30 -1.01 -19.13 20.09
C SER A 30 -0.86 -18.87 18.57
N ARG A 31 -1.07 -17.63 18.12
CA ARG A 31 -1.03 -17.22 16.71
C ARG A 31 0.11 -16.26 16.38
N ARG A 32 0.96 -15.91 17.36
CA ARG A 32 2.00 -14.87 17.22
C ARG A 32 1.40 -13.52 16.80
N LEU A 33 0.32 -13.15 17.47
CA LEU A 33 -0.27 -11.82 17.40
C LEU A 33 -0.07 -11.15 18.75
N ASN A 34 -0.03 -9.82 18.75
CA ASN A 34 -0.07 -9.00 19.95
C ASN A 34 -1.49 -8.50 20.16
N CYS A 35 -1.87 -8.34 21.41
CA CYS A 35 -3.12 -7.67 21.75
C CYS A 35 -2.92 -6.75 22.95
N GLN A 36 -3.60 -5.61 22.93
CA GLN A 36 -3.53 -4.62 24.01
C GLN A 36 -4.83 -3.82 24.10
N THR A 37 -5.12 -3.32 25.29
CA THR A 37 -6.16 -2.30 25.47
C THR A 37 -5.64 -0.96 24.93
N VAL A 38 -6.48 -0.23 24.21
CA VAL A 38 -6.14 1.07 23.64
C VAL A 38 -7.14 2.15 24.08
N SER A 39 -6.72 3.42 24.04
CA SER A 39 -7.62 4.54 24.30
C SER A 39 -8.58 4.75 23.11
N LYS A 40 -9.68 5.48 23.35
CA LYS A 40 -10.60 5.89 22.28
C LYS A 40 -9.88 6.62 21.13
N SER A 41 -8.99 7.56 21.45
CA SER A 41 -8.22 8.31 20.44
C SER A 41 -7.33 7.41 19.58
N ILE A 42 -6.69 6.40 20.18
CA ILE A 42 -5.91 5.42 19.43
C ILE A 42 -6.85 4.57 18.57
N ALA A 43 -7.98 4.10 19.12
CA ALA A 43 -8.95 3.33 18.35
C ALA A 43 -9.47 4.09 17.12
N GLU A 44 -9.69 5.41 17.22
CA GLU A 44 -10.06 6.26 16.08
C GLU A 44 -8.99 6.24 14.98
N LEU A 45 -7.71 6.27 15.34
CA LEU A 45 -6.62 6.17 14.35
C LEU A 45 -6.55 4.76 13.72
N LEU A 46 -6.70 3.72 14.54
CA LEU A 46 -6.56 2.34 14.09
C LEU A 46 -7.67 1.91 13.12
N VAL A 47 -8.91 2.33 13.37
CA VAL A 47 -10.09 1.96 12.56
C VAL A 47 -9.98 2.38 11.10
N VAL A 48 -9.11 3.34 10.77
CA VAL A 48 -8.84 3.75 9.39
C VAL A 48 -8.12 2.66 8.59
N SER A 49 -7.30 1.83 9.24
CA SER A 49 -6.44 0.85 8.58
C SER A 49 -6.72 -0.60 8.97
N ARG A 50 -7.33 -0.84 10.13
CA ARG A 50 -7.64 -2.18 10.64
C ARG A 50 -8.84 -2.17 11.59
N VAL A 51 -9.40 -3.35 11.82
CA VAL A 51 -10.51 -3.50 12.75
C VAL A 51 -10.06 -3.34 14.21
N VAL A 52 -10.93 -2.81 15.05
CA VAL A 52 -10.72 -2.70 16.50
C VAL A 52 -11.81 -3.48 17.22
N LEU A 53 -11.43 -4.35 18.15
CA LEU A 53 -12.40 -5.03 18.99
C LEU A 53 -12.88 -4.08 20.07
N ALA A 54 -14.19 -4.03 20.32
CA ALA A 54 -14.77 -3.21 21.37
C ALA A 54 -15.72 -4.02 22.24
N THR A 55 -15.86 -3.60 23.49
CA THR A 55 -16.87 -4.13 24.40
C THR A 55 -17.70 -3.03 25.03
N PHE A 56 -18.98 -3.31 25.24
CA PHE A 56 -19.89 -2.47 26.02
C PHE A 56 -20.75 -3.35 26.93
N ALA A 57 -21.40 -2.74 27.92
CA ALA A 57 -22.21 -3.44 28.89
C ALA A 57 -23.49 -2.66 29.19
N PHE A 58 -24.61 -3.37 29.24
CA PHE A 58 -25.92 -2.82 29.54
C PHE A 58 -26.65 -3.65 30.58
N ASP A 59 -27.55 -3.01 31.32
CA ASP A 59 -28.57 -3.74 32.07
C ASP A 59 -29.71 -4.18 31.13
N ALA A 60 -30.63 -5.00 31.66
CA ALA A 60 -31.73 -5.55 30.88
C ALA A 60 -32.63 -4.49 30.23
N ALA A 61 -32.86 -3.36 30.91
CA ALA A 61 -33.72 -2.28 30.40
C ALA A 61 -33.03 -1.52 29.26
N THR A 62 -31.73 -1.24 29.39
CA THR A 62 -30.94 -0.62 28.32
C THR A 62 -30.76 -1.57 27.13
N TRP A 63 -30.59 -2.87 27.35
CA TRP A 63 -30.60 -3.86 26.26
C TRP A 63 -31.89 -3.85 25.45
N LEU A 64 -33.05 -3.76 26.11
CA LEU A 64 -34.34 -3.70 25.42
C LEU A 64 -34.46 -2.45 24.54
N ARG A 65 -33.96 -1.31 25.02
CA ARG A 65 -33.94 -0.05 24.24
C ARG A 65 -32.97 -0.11 23.06
N PHE A 66 -31.78 -0.65 23.29
CA PHE A 66 -30.76 -0.85 22.25
C PHE A 66 -31.32 -1.72 21.11
N SER A 67 -31.87 -2.89 21.45
CA SER A 67 -32.47 -3.79 20.45
C SER A 67 -33.70 -3.18 19.79
N GLY A 68 -34.55 -2.50 20.56
CA GLY A 68 -35.74 -1.82 20.04
C GLY A 68 -35.42 -0.70 19.06
N PHE A 69 -34.34 0.06 19.29
CA PHE A 69 -33.87 1.10 18.36
C PHE A 69 -33.53 0.51 17.00
N PHE A 70 -32.66 -0.51 16.94
CA PHE A 70 -32.26 -1.11 15.67
C PHE A 70 -33.33 -1.99 15.01
N GLN A 71 -34.36 -2.41 15.75
CA GLN A 71 -35.55 -3.02 15.14
C GLN A 71 -36.42 -1.99 14.40
N LEU A 72 -36.48 -0.76 14.91
CA LEU A 72 -37.29 0.32 14.33
C LEU A 72 -36.52 1.10 13.25
N ASP A 73 -35.22 1.29 13.44
CA ASP A 73 -34.33 2.03 12.56
C ASP A 73 -33.00 1.27 12.37
N PRO A 74 -32.98 0.22 11.51
CA PRO A 74 -31.83 -0.66 11.35
C PRO A 74 -30.54 0.04 10.90
N ASP A 75 -30.65 1.11 10.11
CA ASP A 75 -29.51 1.91 9.62
C ASP A 75 -29.29 3.21 10.45
N GLY A 76 -30.06 3.38 11.53
CA GLY A 76 -30.01 4.54 12.39
C GLY A 76 -28.68 4.68 13.15
N ILE A 77 -28.29 5.92 13.46
CA ILE A 77 -27.18 6.19 14.37
C ILE A 77 -27.70 6.21 15.80
N LEU A 78 -27.36 5.20 16.59
CA LEU A 78 -27.69 5.15 18.01
C LEU A 78 -26.97 6.28 18.77
N ARG A 79 -27.75 7.15 19.41
CA ARG A 79 -27.28 8.26 20.24
C ARG A 79 -27.57 7.99 21.71
N LYS A 80 -26.91 8.74 22.59
CA LYS A 80 -27.07 8.62 24.05
C LYS A 80 -28.53 8.75 24.49
N ASP A 81 -29.29 9.61 23.81
CA ASP A 81 -30.70 9.88 24.11
C ASP A 81 -31.61 8.68 23.86
N ASN A 82 -31.24 7.79 22.93
CA ASN A 82 -31.99 6.57 22.66
C ASN A 82 -31.90 5.55 23.81
N LEU A 83 -30.90 5.70 24.69
CA LEU A 83 -30.63 4.78 25.80
C LEU A 83 -31.06 5.34 27.17
N GLN A 84 -31.66 6.54 27.21
CA GLN A 84 -32.04 7.19 28.47
C GLN A 84 -33.08 6.36 29.25
N GLY A 85 -32.81 6.10 30.53
CA GLY A 85 -33.69 5.34 31.42
C GLY A 85 -33.03 5.10 32.79
N VAL A 86 -33.79 4.60 33.75
CA VAL A 86 -33.24 4.23 35.07
C VAL A 86 -32.38 2.98 34.91
N LYS A 87 -31.08 3.10 35.20
CA LYS A 87 -30.19 1.93 35.27
C LYS A 87 -30.66 1.02 36.40
N SER A 88 -30.99 -0.23 36.11
CA SER A 88 -31.45 -1.16 37.13
C SER A 88 -31.02 -2.59 36.81
N GLY A 89 -30.32 -3.21 37.77
CA GLY A 89 -29.91 -4.61 37.70
C GLY A 89 -28.47 -4.84 37.24
N PRO A 90 -28.06 -6.11 37.16
CA PRO A 90 -26.72 -6.49 36.72
C PRO A 90 -26.53 -6.17 35.23
N GLN A 91 -25.32 -5.72 34.90
CA GLN A 91 -24.95 -5.48 33.51
C GLN A 91 -24.40 -6.74 32.87
N THR A 92 -24.77 -6.98 31.62
CA THR A 92 -24.18 -8.02 30.78
C THR A 92 -23.36 -7.35 29.68
N SER A 93 -22.12 -7.81 29.52
CA SER A 93 -21.18 -7.30 28.53
C SER A 93 -21.37 -7.98 27.18
N HIS A 94 -21.09 -7.25 26.11
CA HIS A 94 -21.08 -7.76 24.75
C HIS A 94 -19.84 -7.28 24.00
N ALA A 95 -19.32 -8.13 23.12
CA ALA A 95 -18.12 -7.89 22.34
C ALA A 95 -18.46 -7.77 20.85
N VAL A 96 -17.93 -6.74 20.21
CA VAL A 96 -18.22 -6.37 18.82
C VAL A 96 -16.96 -5.90 18.13
N VAL A 97 -16.99 -5.82 16.80
CA VAL A 97 -15.85 -5.36 16.00
C VAL A 97 -16.20 -4.02 15.36
N ILE A 98 -15.41 -2.99 15.64
CA ILE A 98 -15.47 -1.72 14.93
C ILE A 98 -14.71 -1.89 13.61
N VAL A 99 -15.41 -1.65 12.50
CA VAL A 99 -14.92 -1.88 11.14
C VAL A 99 -14.74 -0.59 10.34
N GLY A 100 -15.22 0.53 10.85
CA GLY A 100 -15.14 1.84 10.21
C GLY A 100 -15.66 2.95 11.13
N GLN A 101 -15.57 4.18 10.67
CA GLN A 101 -16.11 5.34 11.36
C GLN A 101 -16.46 6.47 10.39
N THR A 102 -17.38 7.32 10.83
CA THR A 102 -17.60 8.68 10.29
C THR A 102 -17.01 9.70 11.27
N LEU A 103 -17.20 11.00 10.98
CA LEU A 103 -16.85 12.06 11.91
C LEU A 103 -17.52 11.89 13.28
N ASP A 104 -18.78 11.43 13.29
CA ASP A 104 -19.65 11.40 14.47
C ASP A 104 -20.02 9.99 14.97
N ALA A 105 -19.79 8.93 14.21
CA ALA A 105 -20.23 7.57 14.55
C ALA A 105 -19.19 6.48 14.29
N TRP A 106 -19.28 5.41 15.09
CA TRP A 106 -18.64 4.13 14.86
C TRP A 106 -19.50 3.25 13.96
N MET A 107 -18.89 2.56 13.01
CA MET A 107 -19.52 1.48 12.24
C MET A 107 -19.11 0.15 12.85
N ILE A 108 -20.08 -0.60 13.36
CA ILE A 108 -19.84 -1.78 14.21
C ILE A 108 -20.46 -3.01 13.58
N LYS A 109 -19.69 -4.10 13.46
CA LYS A 109 -20.15 -5.43 13.07
C LYS A 109 -20.52 -6.24 14.31
N ASN A 110 -21.74 -6.79 14.33
CA ASN A 110 -22.25 -7.58 15.44
C ASN A 110 -21.87 -9.06 15.35
N SER A 111 -22.16 -9.82 16.41
CA SER A 111 -21.96 -11.28 16.46
C SER A 111 -23.26 -12.11 16.37
N TRP A 112 -24.41 -11.47 16.20
CA TRP A 112 -25.75 -12.09 16.13
C TRP A 112 -26.16 -12.50 14.72
N GLY A 113 -25.44 -12.04 13.70
CA GLY A 113 -25.68 -12.38 12.30
C GLY A 113 -26.36 -11.24 11.53
N ALA A 114 -26.66 -11.52 10.26
CA ALA A 114 -27.15 -10.52 9.32
C ALA A 114 -28.58 -10.03 9.61
N ASP A 115 -29.37 -10.80 10.37
CA ASP A 115 -30.77 -10.45 10.68
C ASP A 115 -30.91 -9.31 11.70
N PHE A 116 -29.81 -8.82 12.28
CA PHE A 116 -29.81 -7.72 13.23
C PHE A 116 -29.32 -6.42 12.59
N ALA A 117 -30.08 -5.34 12.77
CA ALA A 117 -29.81 -4.01 12.24
C ALA A 117 -29.62 -4.01 10.71
N ASP A 118 -28.65 -3.27 10.19
CA ASP A 118 -28.36 -3.18 8.76
C ASP A 118 -27.42 -4.32 8.32
N GLU A 119 -28.01 -5.47 7.99
CA GLU A 119 -27.29 -6.68 7.52
C GLU A 119 -26.15 -7.16 8.44
N GLY A 120 -26.33 -6.99 9.76
CA GLY A 120 -25.32 -7.37 10.74
C GLY A 120 -24.39 -6.22 11.18
N PHE A 121 -24.62 -5.02 10.65
CA PHE A 121 -23.89 -3.81 10.99
C PHE A 121 -24.80 -2.80 11.68
N PHE A 122 -24.23 -1.98 12.55
CA PHE A 122 -24.96 -0.92 13.22
C PHE A 122 -24.07 0.30 13.50
N LYS A 123 -24.69 1.47 13.57
CA LYS A 123 -23.99 2.75 13.76
C LYS A 123 -24.23 3.29 15.16
N VAL A 124 -23.17 3.75 15.82
CA VAL A 124 -23.24 4.27 17.19
C VAL A 124 -22.50 5.59 17.26
N ALA A 125 -23.15 6.66 17.71
CA ALA A 125 -22.48 7.93 17.93
C ALA A 125 -21.30 7.77 18.91
N LYS A 126 -20.18 8.44 18.64
CA LYS A 126 -18.91 8.22 19.36
C LYS A 126 -19.00 8.44 20.88
N ASP A 127 -20.01 9.16 21.35
CA ASP A 127 -20.29 9.50 22.74
C ASP A 127 -21.52 8.77 23.33
N ALA A 128 -22.17 7.90 22.54
CA ALA A 128 -23.37 7.19 22.98
C ALA A 128 -23.04 6.08 23.99
N LEU A 129 -21.91 5.38 23.82
CA LEU A 129 -21.52 4.21 24.61
C LEU A 129 -20.16 4.38 25.28
N GLU A 130 -20.04 3.84 26.49
CA GLU A 130 -18.75 3.63 27.16
C GLU A 130 -18.10 2.35 26.62
N LEU A 131 -17.32 2.49 25.54
CA LEU A 131 -16.61 1.39 24.91
C LEU A 131 -15.23 1.17 25.56
N SER A 132 -14.87 -0.09 25.78
CA SER A 132 -13.46 -0.48 25.96
C SER A 132 -12.91 -1.01 24.63
N PHE A 133 -11.70 -0.61 24.26
CA PHE A 133 -11.12 -0.91 22.95
C PHE A 133 -9.90 -1.80 23.07
N PHE A 134 -9.76 -2.74 22.13
CA PHE A 134 -8.65 -3.69 22.07
C PHE A 134 -8.10 -3.74 20.64
N ASP A 135 -6.80 -3.49 20.52
CA ASP A 135 -6.04 -3.67 19.28
C ASP A 135 -5.49 -5.08 19.22
N VAL A 136 -5.56 -5.69 18.03
CA VAL A 136 -4.93 -6.97 17.72
C VAL A 136 -4.06 -6.75 16.50
N ASN A 137 -2.75 -6.86 16.68
CA ASN A 137 -1.77 -6.55 15.65
C ASN A 137 -0.68 -7.62 15.57
N PHE A 138 0.21 -7.47 14.59
CA PHE A 138 1.48 -8.18 14.53
C PHE A 138 2.54 -7.18 14.05
N VAL A 139 3.77 -7.37 14.49
CA VAL A 139 4.94 -6.68 13.94
C VAL A 139 5.65 -7.60 12.94
N ILE A 140 6.50 -7.04 12.08
CA ILE A 140 7.21 -7.83 11.05
C ILE A 140 8.04 -8.96 11.69
N SER A 141 8.61 -8.74 12.87
CA SER A 141 9.36 -9.76 13.62
C SER A 141 8.50 -10.95 14.09
N ASP A 142 7.17 -10.80 14.20
CA ASP A 142 6.25 -11.89 14.53
C ASP A 142 6.04 -12.85 13.33
N VAL A 143 6.34 -12.36 12.12
CA VAL A 143 6.13 -13.07 10.87
C VAL A 143 7.36 -13.93 10.56
N SER A 144 7.16 -15.24 10.39
CA SER A 144 8.28 -16.13 10.05
C SER A 144 9.00 -15.68 8.76
N PRO A 145 10.33 -15.83 8.64
CA PRO A 145 11.09 -15.45 7.44
C PRO A 145 10.53 -16.05 6.13
N LYS A 146 9.97 -17.26 6.20
CA LYS A 146 9.29 -17.90 5.06
C LYS A 146 8.06 -17.13 4.58
N LYS A 147 7.27 -16.58 5.50
CA LYS A 147 6.09 -15.76 5.21
C LYS A 147 6.48 -14.35 4.76
N ILE A 148 7.49 -13.74 5.38
CA ILE A 148 8.07 -12.46 4.92
C ILE A 148 8.54 -12.59 3.47
N LYS A 149 9.32 -13.64 3.18
CA LYS A 149 9.82 -13.94 1.84
C LYS A 149 8.72 -14.27 0.84
N ALA A 150 7.61 -14.87 1.28
CA ALA A 150 6.45 -15.09 0.43
C ALA A 150 5.73 -13.77 0.11
N TYR A 151 5.51 -12.93 1.12
CA TYR A 151 4.87 -11.62 0.97
C TYR A 151 5.72 -10.66 0.13
N SER A 152 7.03 -10.59 0.35
CA SER A 152 7.97 -9.76 -0.42
C SER A 152 8.14 -10.21 -1.87
N ARG A 153 7.75 -11.45 -2.19
CA ARG A 153 7.76 -12.00 -3.55
C ARG A 153 6.40 -11.94 -4.21
N ALA A 154 5.34 -11.74 -3.44
CA ALA A 154 3.99 -11.66 -3.95
C ALA A 154 3.88 -10.38 -4.80
N PRO A 155 3.46 -10.47 -6.07
CA PRO A 155 3.33 -9.30 -6.91
C PRO A 155 2.27 -8.36 -6.35
N GLN A 156 2.60 -7.07 -6.19
CA GLN A 156 1.66 -6.06 -5.69
C GLN A 156 0.38 -5.97 -6.51
N ILE A 157 0.48 -6.23 -7.81
CA ILE A 157 -0.67 -6.39 -8.70
C ILE A 157 -0.56 -7.78 -9.32
N LEU A 158 -1.51 -8.64 -8.99
CA LEU A 158 -1.62 -10.00 -9.50
C LEU A 158 -2.84 -10.09 -10.42
N LYS A 159 -2.61 -10.42 -11.69
CA LYS A 159 -3.70 -10.60 -12.66
C LYS A 159 -3.88 -12.08 -12.94
N ILE A 160 -5.07 -12.59 -12.66
CA ILE A 160 -5.40 -14.01 -12.83
C ILE A 160 -6.54 -14.15 -13.83
N CYS A 161 -6.55 -15.29 -14.53
CA CYS A 161 -7.60 -15.67 -15.46
C CYS A 161 -8.14 -17.03 -15.03
N ILE A 162 -9.43 -17.10 -14.77
CA ILE A 162 -10.12 -18.33 -14.36
C ILE A 162 -11.26 -18.60 -15.34
N THR A 163 -11.35 -19.85 -15.80
CA THR A 163 -12.47 -20.32 -16.63
C THR A 163 -13.22 -21.42 -15.89
N ARG A 164 -14.54 -21.27 -15.74
CA ARG A 164 -15.38 -22.18 -14.95
C ARG A 164 -15.77 -23.48 -15.67
N THR A 165 -15.58 -23.56 -16.99
CA THR A 165 -16.07 -24.68 -17.82
C THR A 165 -15.39 -26.01 -17.54
N ASP A 166 -14.21 -26.00 -16.93
CA ASP A 166 -13.40 -27.22 -16.71
C ASP A 166 -13.65 -27.89 -15.35
N TRP A 167 -14.56 -27.33 -14.53
CA TRP A 167 -14.85 -27.85 -13.19
C TRP A 167 -16.29 -28.34 -13.09
N PRO A 168 -16.54 -29.59 -12.67
CA PRO A 168 -17.89 -30.13 -12.58
C PRO A 168 -18.70 -29.33 -11.56
N LEU A 169 -19.71 -28.60 -12.05
CA LEU A 169 -20.74 -27.94 -11.25
C LEU A 169 -21.64 -29.04 -10.65
N GLY A 170 -21.23 -29.70 -9.56
CA GLY A 170 -22.01 -30.80 -8.99
C GLY A 170 -21.84 -31.01 -7.49
N GLY A 171 -22.87 -30.62 -6.73
CA GLY A 171 -23.07 -30.97 -5.32
C GLY A 171 -24.15 -30.08 -4.67
N PRO A 172 -25.27 -30.64 -4.15
CA PRO A 172 -26.47 -29.89 -3.71
C PRO A 172 -26.30 -29.06 -2.41
N PHE A 173 -25.06 -28.82 -1.96
CA PHE A 173 -24.77 -28.17 -0.67
C PHE A 173 -23.80 -26.98 -0.74
N ALA A 174 -23.38 -26.52 -1.93
CA ALA A 174 -22.48 -25.37 -2.06
C ALA A 174 -23.27 -24.05 -2.17
N LYS A 175 -23.19 -23.20 -1.13
CA LYS A 175 -24.08 -22.04 -0.90
C LYS A 175 -23.79 -20.76 -1.72
N ASP A 176 -22.71 -20.66 -2.49
CA ASP A 176 -22.42 -19.45 -3.30
C ASP A 176 -21.47 -19.74 -4.48
N PRO A 177 -21.80 -19.36 -5.73
CA PRO A 177 -20.92 -19.46 -6.90
C PRO A 177 -19.52 -18.86 -6.73
N VAL A 178 -19.39 -17.78 -5.94
CA VAL A 178 -18.09 -17.12 -5.70
C VAL A 178 -17.17 -18.00 -4.86
N SER A 179 -17.71 -18.64 -3.82
CA SER A 179 -16.94 -19.55 -2.95
C SER A 179 -16.38 -20.78 -3.70
N LYS A 180 -17.06 -21.24 -4.76
CA LYS A 180 -16.62 -22.36 -5.60
C LYS A 180 -15.33 -22.10 -6.36
N LEU A 181 -14.92 -20.84 -6.50
CA LEU A 181 -13.62 -20.49 -7.06
C LEU A 181 -12.45 -20.97 -6.19
N GLY A 182 -12.71 -21.33 -4.93
CA GLY A 182 -11.69 -21.87 -4.02
C GLY A 182 -11.08 -20.83 -3.11
N TRP A 183 -11.86 -19.84 -2.72
CA TRP A 183 -11.44 -18.81 -1.78
C TRP A 183 -12.60 -18.40 -0.89
N ILE A 184 -12.25 -17.70 0.18
CA ILE A 184 -13.19 -16.93 1.00
C ILE A 184 -12.81 -15.47 0.81
N ILE A 185 -13.80 -14.66 0.47
CA ILE A 185 -13.67 -13.22 0.30
C ILE A 185 -14.56 -12.52 1.33
N ASP A 186 -14.06 -11.46 1.94
CA ASP A 186 -14.90 -10.50 2.63
C ASP A 186 -15.59 -9.61 1.58
N PHE A 187 -16.89 -9.77 1.39
CA PHE A 187 -17.65 -9.05 0.36
C PHE A 187 -17.72 -7.54 0.59
N THR A 188 -17.49 -7.06 1.81
CA THR A 188 -17.45 -5.62 2.11
C THR A 188 -16.15 -4.99 1.61
N SER A 189 -15.01 -5.65 1.87
CA SER A 189 -13.69 -5.12 1.50
C SER A 189 -13.12 -5.72 0.21
N LEU A 190 -13.78 -6.72 -0.35
CA LEU A 190 -13.29 -7.58 -1.44
C LEU A 190 -11.94 -8.23 -1.17
N ARG A 191 -11.59 -8.40 0.11
CA ARG A 191 -10.33 -9.01 0.54
C ARG A 191 -10.41 -10.52 0.55
N VAL A 192 -9.44 -11.18 -0.06
CA VAL A 192 -9.24 -12.64 -0.01
C VAL A 192 -8.78 -13.02 1.40
N GLU A 193 -9.67 -13.61 2.19
CA GLU A 193 -9.38 -14.06 3.55
C GLU A 193 -8.71 -15.44 3.57
N ARG A 194 -9.07 -16.28 2.60
CA ARG A 194 -8.58 -17.66 2.52
C ARG A 194 -8.52 -18.12 1.08
N VAL A 195 -7.55 -18.98 0.79
CA VAL A 195 -7.47 -19.73 -0.46
C VAL A 195 -7.44 -21.22 -0.13
N GLU A 196 -8.32 -21.98 -0.77
CA GLU A 196 -8.37 -23.42 -0.66
C GLU A 196 -7.13 -24.06 -1.28
N ARG A 197 -6.68 -25.18 -0.70
CA ARG A 197 -5.41 -25.79 -1.09
C ARG A 197 -5.54 -26.81 -2.22
N ARG A 198 -6.77 -27.27 -2.52
CA ARG A 198 -7.03 -28.36 -3.49
C ARG A 198 -8.42 -28.22 -4.09
N ASN A 199 -8.59 -28.81 -5.27
CA ASN A 199 -9.88 -29.05 -5.94
C ASN A 199 -10.73 -27.81 -6.26
N SER A 200 -10.07 -26.67 -6.51
CA SER A 200 -10.75 -25.44 -6.88
C SER A 200 -10.03 -24.70 -8.01
N PRO A 201 -10.72 -23.82 -8.77
CA PRO A 201 -10.12 -23.04 -9.83
C PRO A 201 -8.90 -22.21 -9.40
N ILE A 202 -8.95 -21.58 -8.22
CA ILE A 202 -7.82 -20.81 -7.68
C ILE A 202 -6.69 -21.72 -7.23
N ALA A 203 -6.99 -22.86 -6.60
CA ALA A 203 -5.95 -23.82 -6.25
C ALA A 203 -5.25 -24.37 -7.50
N HIS A 204 -6.00 -24.64 -8.56
CA HIS A 204 -5.45 -25.05 -9.85
C HIS A 204 -4.58 -23.95 -10.46
N TRP A 205 -5.07 -22.71 -10.50
CA TRP A 205 -4.31 -21.57 -10.98
C TRP A 205 -3.00 -21.37 -10.19
N ASN A 206 -3.05 -21.45 -8.86
CA ASN A 206 -1.86 -21.38 -8.00
C ASN A 206 -0.85 -22.50 -8.27
N ASN A 207 -1.33 -23.73 -8.56
CA ASN A 207 -0.45 -24.85 -8.90
C ASN A 207 0.22 -24.66 -10.26
N CYS A 208 -0.49 -24.06 -11.23
CA CYS A 208 0.06 -23.74 -12.55
C CYS A 208 0.97 -22.51 -12.54
N ASN A 209 0.86 -21.64 -11.53
CA ASN A 209 1.61 -20.39 -11.41
C ASN A 209 2.38 -20.33 -10.07
N PRO A 210 3.42 -21.16 -9.88
CA PRO A 210 4.09 -21.30 -8.57
C PRO A 210 4.84 -20.04 -8.09
N PHE A 211 5.02 -19.03 -8.96
CA PHE A 211 5.68 -17.76 -8.64
C PHE A 211 4.71 -16.58 -8.50
N ASP A 212 3.49 -16.76 -8.98
CA ASP A 212 2.42 -15.77 -8.96
C ASP A 212 1.25 -16.49 -8.29
N ILE A 213 1.17 -16.46 -6.97
CA ILE A 213 0.18 -17.23 -6.20
C ILE A 213 -0.82 -16.27 -5.57
N VAL A 214 -2.11 -16.58 -5.68
CA VAL A 214 -3.15 -15.90 -4.89
C VAL A 214 -2.98 -16.28 -3.44
N HIS A 215 -2.57 -15.30 -2.63
CA HIS A 215 -2.44 -15.43 -1.19
C HIS A 215 -3.63 -14.80 -0.46
N PRO A 216 -3.96 -15.24 0.76
CA PRO A 216 -4.75 -14.44 1.68
C PRO A 216 -4.13 -13.04 1.85
N GLY A 217 -4.96 -12.00 1.83
CA GLY A 217 -4.55 -10.60 1.96
C GLY A 217 -4.59 -9.78 0.67
N TYR A 218 -4.71 -10.42 -0.51
CA TYR A 218 -5.03 -9.70 -1.74
C TYR A 218 -6.46 -9.12 -1.69
N TYR A 219 -6.66 -7.96 -2.29
CA TYR A 219 -7.95 -7.32 -2.54
C TYR A 219 -8.30 -7.52 -4.00
N ILE A 220 -9.56 -7.87 -4.27
CA ILE A 220 -10.07 -7.93 -5.64
C ILE A 220 -10.36 -6.49 -6.06
N PHE A 221 -9.44 -5.93 -6.83
CA PHE A 221 -9.52 -4.55 -7.31
C PHE A 221 -10.45 -4.43 -8.53
N ALA A 222 -10.42 -5.42 -9.42
CA ALA A 222 -11.29 -5.42 -10.59
C ALA A 222 -11.57 -6.83 -11.10
N VAL A 223 -12.76 -7.04 -11.66
CA VAL A 223 -13.14 -8.28 -12.36
C VAL A 223 -13.72 -7.92 -13.71
N ASN A 224 -13.18 -8.53 -14.76
CA ASN A 224 -13.58 -8.25 -16.15
C ASN A 224 -13.52 -6.77 -16.55
N SER A 225 -12.57 -6.05 -15.93
CA SER A 225 -12.33 -4.60 -16.11
C SER A 225 -13.35 -3.69 -15.40
N VAL A 226 -14.19 -4.25 -14.54
CA VAL A 226 -15.07 -3.47 -13.65
C VAL A 226 -14.45 -3.43 -12.25
N ASP A 227 -14.41 -2.25 -11.65
CA ASP A 227 -13.82 -1.95 -10.35
C ASP A 227 -14.85 -1.51 -9.29
N ASP A 228 -16.11 -1.34 -9.68
CA ASP A 228 -17.22 -1.15 -8.75
C ASP A 228 -17.48 -2.42 -7.92
N PRO A 229 -17.56 -2.34 -6.58
CA PRO A 229 -17.70 -3.52 -5.73
C PRO A 229 -18.94 -4.38 -6.01
N ALA A 230 -20.09 -3.76 -6.29
CA ALA A 230 -21.32 -4.51 -6.55
C ALA A 230 -21.22 -5.28 -7.87
N ALA A 231 -20.72 -4.61 -8.92
CA ALA A 231 -20.50 -5.24 -10.22
C ALA A 231 -19.37 -6.27 -10.20
N ILE A 232 -18.32 -6.09 -9.39
CA ILE A 232 -17.30 -7.11 -9.13
C ILE A 232 -17.96 -8.39 -8.61
N ILE A 233 -18.85 -8.27 -7.61
CA ILE A 233 -19.52 -9.44 -7.02
C ILE A 233 -20.43 -10.12 -8.05
N GLU A 234 -21.14 -9.35 -8.87
CA GLU A 234 -21.96 -9.87 -9.97
C GLU A 234 -21.10 -10.66 -10.96
N HIS A 235 -20.02 -10.07 -11.47
CA HIS A 235 -19.10 -10.76 -12.37
C HIS A 235 -18.49 -12.02 -11.74
N LEU A 236 -18.01 -11.92 -10.48
CA LEU A 236 -17.48 -13.07 -9.75
C LEU A 236 -18.51 -14.19 -9.58
N ARG A 237 -19.81 -13.87 -9.55
CA ARG A 237 -20.91 -14.82 -9.37
C ARG A 237 -21.35 -15.44 -10.69
N ASP A 238 -21.45 -14.66 -11.75
CA ASP A 238 -22.21 -15.05 -12.94
C ASP A 238 -21.32 -15.37 -14.15
N ASP A 239 -20.16 -14.74 -14.27
CA ASP A 239 -19.34 -14.91 -15.47
C ASP A 239 -18.62 -16.26 -15.51
N THR A 240 -18.50 -16.80 -16.72
CA THR A 240 -17.79 -18.06 -16.99
C THR A 240 -16.29 -17.88 -17.12
N VAL A 241 -15.86 -16.70 -17.56
CA VAL A 241 -14.45 -16.30 -17.69
C VAL A 241 -14.24 -15.08 -16.81
N LEU A 242 -13.30 -15.21 -15.86
CA LEU A 242 -13.00 -14.18 -14.88
C LEU A 242 -11.57 -13.69 -15.09
N HIS A 243 -11.43 -12.44 -15.52
CA HIS A 243 -10.17 -11.71 -15.50
C HIS A 243 -10.12 -10.88 -14.22
N ILE A 244 -9.43 -11.40 -13.21
CA ILE A 244 -9.42 -10.83 -11.87
C ILE A 244 -8.10 -10.11 -11.67
N THR A 245 -8.17 -8.83 -11.32
CA THR A 245 -7.02 -8.05 -10.85
C THR A 245 -7.07 -8.02 -9.33
N LEU A 246 -6.07 -8.63 -8.73
CA LEU A 246 -5.83 -8.63 -7.31
C LEU A 246 -4.74 -7.62 -7.00
N ILE A 247 -4.91 -6.83 -5.96
CA ILE A 247 -3.86 -5.95 -5.44
C ILE A 247 -3.54 -6.33 -4.01
N ILE A 248 -2.27 -6.30 -3.64
CA ILE A 248 -1.94 -6.18 -2.23
C ILE A 248 -2.24 -4.73 -1.93
N SER A 249 -3.20 -4.43 -1.04
CA SER A 249 -3.16 -3.10 -0.45
C SER A 249 -1.78 -3.04 0.19
N ASP A 250 -0.88 -2.23 -0.36
CA ASP A 250 0.15 -1.65 0.48
C ASP A 250 -0.65 -1.16 1.69
N PRO A 251 -0.34 -1.60 2.93
CA PRO A 251 -0.87 -0.85 4.05
C PRO A 251 -0.43 0.57 3.72
N CYS A 252 -1.38 1.42 3.29
CA CYS A 252 -1.15 2.83 3.04
C CYS A 252 -0.83 3.38 4.41
N LYS A 253 0.39 3.17 4.86
CA LYS A 253 1.05 3.97 5.86
C LYS A 253 1.39 5.25 5.12
N LEU A 254 0.39 6.11 5.02
CA LEU A 254 0.66 7.45 5.50
C LEU A 254 1.03 7.22 6.96
N ASP A 255 2.32 7.09 7.33
CA ASP A 255 2.81 7.12 8.73
C ASP A 255 4.25 6.61 8.94
N ASP A 256 5.06 6.20 7.96
CA ASP A 256 6.34 5.53 8.33
C ASP A 256 7.47 6.47 8.78
N VAL A 257 7.52 7.72 8.31
CA VAL A 257 8.43 8.74 8.90
C VAL A 257 7.93 9.20 10.27
N LEU A 258 6.63 9.05 10.52
CA LEU A 258 5.96 9.43 11.77
C LEU A 258 5.99 8.30 12.81
N ASP A 259 6.11 7.06 12.37
CA ASP A 259 6.21 5.83 13.16
C ASP A 259 7.63 5.68 13.74
N GLU A 260 7.71 5.52 15.06
CA GLU A 260 8.97 5.45 15.78
C GLU A 260 9.84 4.27 15.31
N ASP A 261 9.22 3.14 14.96
CA ASP A 261 9.92 1.90 14.60
C ASP A 261 10.36 1.87 13.12
N ALA A 262 9.68 2.63 12.25
CA ALA A 262 9.98 2.67 10.81
C ALA A 262 11.05 3.71 10.43
N ARG A 263 11.29 4.73 11.29
CA ARG A 263 12.33 5.75 11.06
C ARG A 263 13.73 5.18 10.88
N GLY A 264 14.04 4.06 11.54
CA GLY A 264 15.32 3.33 11.38
C GLY A 264 15.57 2.81 9.96
N TYR A 265 14.54 2.72 9.11
CA TYR A 265 14.62 2.23 7.73
C TYR A 265 14.42 3.33 6.68
N SER A 266 13.95 4.51 7.09
CA SER A 266 13.63 5.64 6.20
C SER A 266 14.80 6.03 5.28
N TYR A 267 16.04 5.96 5.79
CA TYR A 267 17.26 6.24 5.04
C TYR A 267 17.44 5.31 3.84
N ALA A 268 17.28 4.00 4.01
CA ALA A 268 17.50 3.04 2.93
C ALA A 268 16.49 3.25 1.80
N HIS A 269 15.24 3.54 2.15
CA HIS A 269 14.18 3.82 1.18
C HIS A 269 14.40 5.15 0.45
N ALA A 270 14.76 6.22 1.16
CA ALA A 270 15.03 7.52 0.56
C ALA A 270 16.23 7.45 -0.40
N VAL A 271 17.31 6.78 0.01
CA VAL A 271 18.50 6.55 -0.82
C VAL A 271 18.16 5.71 -2.05
N ALA A 272 17.40 4.62 -1.89
CA ALA A 272 16.95 3.79 -3.00
C ALA A 272 16.11 4.58 -4.01
N GLY A 273 15.17 5.41 -3.53
CA GLY A 273 14.36 6.28 -4.38
C GLY A 273 15.21 7.26 -5.19
N ALA A 274 16.17 7.93 -4.56
CA ALA A 274 17.06 8.87 -5.23
C ALA A 274 17.99 8.19 -6.26
N VAL A 275 18.55 7.02 -5.91
CA VAL A 275 19.36 6.20 -6.81
C VAL A 275 18.56 5.80 -8.05
N ARG A 276 17.32 5.33 -7.88
CA ARG A 276 16.44 4.98 -9.00
C ARG A 276 16.12 6.20 -9.85
N ASN A 277 15.83 7.35 -9.24
CA ASN A 277 15.59 8.60 -9.96
C ASN A 277 16.80 9.08 -10.76
N ALA A 278 18.02 8.83 -10.27
CA ALA A 278 19.24 9.08 -11.03
C ALA A 278 19.43 8.06 -12.18
N GLN A 279 19.24 6.76 -11.92
CA GLN A 279 19.35 5.71 -12.93
C GLN A 279 18.35 5.88 -14.08
N MET A 280 17.11 6.28 -13.78
CA MET A 280 16.09 6.57 -14.79
C MET A 280 16.54 7.63 -15.79
N ARG A 281 17.39 8.57 -15.37
CA ARG A 281 17.92 9.63 -16.26
C ARG A 281 19.12 9.17 -17.10
N ILE A 282 19.65 7.97 -16.87
CA ILE A 282 20.74 7.41 -17.66
C ILE A 282 20.15 6.60 -18.81
N PHE A 283 20.22 7.16 -20.01
CA PHE A 283 19.68 6.51 -21.20
C PHE A 283 20.36 5.17 -21.49
N GLY A 284 19.57 4.11 -21.71
CA GLY A 284 20.07 2.75 -21.94
C GLY A 284 20.33 1.93 -20.68
N ARG A 285 20.31 2.53 -19.49
CA ARG A 285 20.52 1.81 -18.23
C ARG A 285 19.19 1.28 -17.68
N ALA A 286 19.13 -0.03 -17.44
CA ALA A 286 18.00 -0.62 -16.72
C ALA A 286 17.98 -0.12 -15.26
N VAL A 287 16.81 0.28 -14.78
CA VAL A 287 16.63 0.76 -13.40
C VAL A 287 16.54 -0.45 -12.46
N GLU A 288 17.35 -0.45 -11.40
CA GLU A 288 17.27 -1.50 -10.38
C GLU A 288 15.93 -1.45 -9.63
N ARG A 289 15.47 -2.60 -9.11
CA ARG A 289 14.26 -2.63 -8.29
C ARG A 289 14.53 -1.94 -6.95
N HIS A 290 13.53 -1.21 -6.46
CA HIS A 290 13.60 -0.50 -5.18
C HIS A 290 14.02 -1.41 -4.03
N ASP A 291 13.30 -2.51 -3.85
CA ASP A 291 13.50 -3.42 -2.72
C ASP A 291 14.88 -4.08 -2.75
N ASP A 292 15.44 -4.29 -3.94
CA ASP A 292 16.78 -4.85 -4.09
C ASP A 292 17.85 -3.85 -3.61
N ILE A 293 17.68 -2.56 -3.94
CA ILE A 293 18.56 -1.49 -3.45
C ILE A 293 18.41 -1.34 -1.93
N VAL A 294 17.18 -1.26 -1.41
CA VAL A 294 16.89 -1.17 0.02
C VAL A 294 17.51 -2.35 0.77
N THR A 295 17.25 -3.58 0.32
CA THR A 295 17.80 -4.80 0.94
C THR A 295 19.33 -4.76 0.95
N SER A 296 19.95 -4.31 -0.13
CA SER A 296 21.40 -4.18 -0.20
C SER A 296 21.94 -3.15 0.78
N ILE A 297 21.30 -1.98 0.89
CA ILE A 297 21.70 -0.91 1.82
C ILE A 297 21.58 -1.38 3.27
N VAL A 298 20.41 -1.91 3.65
CA VAL A 298 20.14 -2.40 5.02
C VAL A 298 21.10 -3.52 5.39
N ARG A 299 21.43 -4.42 4.44
CA ARG A 299 22.41 -5.48 4.68
C ARG A 299 23.82 -4.96 4.97
N ILE A 300 24.23 -3.85 4.36
CA ILE A 300 25.59 -3.29 4.51
C ILE A 300 25.67 -2.40 5.75
N HIS A 301 24.66 -1.55 5.97
CA HIS A 301 24.73 -0.47 6.97
C HIS A 301 23.88 -0.73 8.23
N GLY A 302 23.03 -1.76 8.24
CA GLY A 302 22.17 -2.07 9.38
C GLY A 302 21.01 -1.10 9.56
N CYS A 303 20.55 -0.88 10.78
CA CYS A 303 19.41 0.00 11.09
C CYS A 303 19.74 1.07 12.15
N ASP A 304 20.89 0.97 12.81
CA ASP A 304 21.23 1.77 14.00
C ASP A 304 22.40 2.73 13.68
N ASN A 305 22.33 3.96 14.20
CA ASN A 305 23.39 4.99 14.11
C ASN A 305 23.93 5.23 12.69
N ILE A 306 23.01 5.44 11.75
CA ILE A 306 23.31 5.55 10.32
C ILE A 306 23.95 6.89 9.95
N ASP A 307 25.10 6.82 9.27
CA ASP A 307 25.74 7.93 8.58
C ASP A 307 25.19 8.03 7.13
N VAL A 308 24.17 8.87 6.95
CA VAL A 308 23.48 9.04 5.66
C VAL A 308 24.43 9.44 4.52
N PRO A 309 25.34 10.43 4.68
CA PRO A 309 26.38 10.71 3.69
C PRO A 309 27.16 9.46 3.27
N LYS A 310 27.59 8.63 4.22
CA LYS A 310 28.35 7.42 3.91
C LYS A 310 27.53 6.38 3.15
N VAL A 311 26.28 6.16 3.57
CA VAL A 311 25.35 5.26 2.85
C VAL A 311 25.15 5.71 1.41
N LEU A 312 24.98 7.03 1.21
CA LEU A 312 24.81 7.60 -0.12
C LEU A 312 26.06 7.42 -0.98
N GLU A 313 27.24 7.71 -0.44
CA GLU A 313 28.51 7.50 -1.12
C GLU A 313 28.66 6.05 -1.60
N ASP A 314 28.43 5.08 -0.71
CA ASP A 314 28.59 3.66 -1.02
C ASP A 314 27.53 3.19 -2.04
N ALA A 315 26.27 3.56 -1.85
CA ALA A 315 25.18 3.21 -2.77
C ALA A 315 25.36 3.82 -4.16
N CYS A 316 25.85 5.06 -4.23
CA CYS A 316 26.12 5.77 -5.49
C CYS A 316 27.35 5.20 -6.20
N THR A 317 28.45 4.99 -5.48
CA THR A 317 29.73 4.49 -6.04
C THR A 317 29.54 3.13 -6.70
N GLN A 318 28.81 2.21 -6.05
CA GLN A 318 28.48 0.89 -6.61
C GLN A 318 27.77 0.97 -7.97
N ARG A 319 27.12 2.11 -8.25
CA ARG A 319 26.27 2.33 -9.43
C ARG A 319 26.82 3.39 -10.39
N ARG A 320 28.07 3.84 -10.18
CA ARG A 320 28.69 4.93 -10.94
C ARG A 320 27.83 6.20 -10.95
N LEU A 321 27.23 6.50 -9.80
CA LEU A 321 26.55 7.74 -9.50
C LEU A 321 27.43 8.55 -8.55
N ARG A 322 27.11 9.83 -8.40
CA ARG A 322 27.74 10.74 -7.45
C ARG A 322 26.71 11.22 -6.45
N CYS A 323 27.14 11.40 -5.21
CA CYS A 323 26.40 12.13 -4.20
C CYS A 323 27.18 13.39 -3.83
N GLN A 324 26.49 14.50 -3.62
CA GLN A 324 27.09 15.73 -3.13
C GLN A 324 26.14 16.42 -2.14
N ASP A 325 26.72 17.07 -1.14
CA ASP A 325 26.00 17.95 -0.24
C ASP A 325 25.56 19.20 -0.99
N VAL A 326 24.33 19.65 -0.73
CA VAL A 326 23.76 20.82 -1.38
C VAL A 326 23.25 21.78 -0.32
N ASP A 327 23.62 23.05 -0.45
CA ASP A 327 23.08 24.09 0.41
C ASP A 327 21.60 24.36 0.08
N GLN A 328 20.89 25.00 1.01
CA GLN A 328 19.46 25.25 0.89
C GLN A 328 19.08 26.15 -0.31
N ALA A 329 19.95 27.08 -0.72
CA ALA A 329 19.71 27.96 -1.86
C ALA A 329 19.85 27.19 -3.19
N SER A 330 20.87 26.34 -3.27
CA SER A 330 21.13 25.45 -4.41
C SER A 330 20.10 24.33 -4.53
N ALA A 331 19.53 23.87 -3.40
CA ALA A 331 18.52 22.81 -3.37
C ALA A 331 17.30 23.10 -4.25
N ALA A 332 16.80 24.34 -4.23
CA ALA A 332 15.67 24.76 -5.07
C ALA A 332 15.97 24.60 -6.57
N ASN A 333 17.20 24.92 -7.01
CA ASN A 333 17.60 24.78 -8.40
C ASN A 333 17.74 23.31 -8.83
N VAL A 334 18.21 22.45 -7.91
CA VAL A 334 18.32 21.00 -8.18
C VAL A 334 16.94 20.38 -8.39
N LEU A 335 15.95 20.76 -7.57
CA LEU A 335 14.59 20.22 -7.60
C LEU A 335 13.85 20.44 -8.91
N GLN A 336 14.25 21.44 -9.72
CA GLN A 336 13.64 21.68 -11.03
C GLN A 336 13.76 20.47 -11.96
N ASN A 337 14.83 19.67 -11.80
CA ASN A 337 15.16 18.60 -12.75
C ASN A 337 15.40 17.25 -12.07
N ARG A 338 15.57 17.21 -10.74
CA ARG A 338 16.07 16.04 -10.01
C ARG A 338 15.48 15.99 -8.61
N SER A 339 15.35 14.79 -8.06
CA SER A 339 14.96 14.64 -6.65
C SER A 339 16.12 14.95 -5.72
N LEU A 340 15.80 15.51 -4.55
CA LEU A 340 16.75 15.68 -3.45
C LEU A 340 16.39 14.76 -2.31
N ILE A 341 17.42 14.35 -1.59
CA ILE A 341 17.29 13.71 -0.30
C ILE A 341 17.53 14.76 0.76
N ALA A 342 16.77 14.73 1.84
CA ALA A 342 17.09 15.50 3.04
C ALA A 342 17.24 14.58 4.24
N SER A 343 18.31 14.77 5.02
CA SER A 343 18.39 14.23 6.37
C SER A 343 17.87 15.26 7.36
N VAL A 344 17.05 14.81 8.30
CA VAL A 344 16.48 15.59 9.38
C VAL A 344 16.79 14.92 10.70
N VAL A 345 17.09 15.71 11.73
CA VAL A 345 17.38 15.19 13.07
C VAL A 345 16.54 15.97 14.07
N LEU A 346 15.60 15.28 14.72
CA LEU A 346 14.71 15.87 15.73
C LEU A 346 14.73 15.02 16.98
N ASP A 347 14.42 15.60 18.14
CA ASP A 347 14.16 14.80 19.33
C ASP A 347 12.77 14.17 19.31
N LYS A 348 12.55 13.26 20.26
CA LYS A 348 11.29 12.52 20.41
C LYS A 348 10.08 13.44 20.61
N ALA A 349 10.22 14.59 21.28
CA ALA A 349 9.12 15.51 21.51
C ALA A 349 8.74 16.24 20.22
N ALA A 350 9.73 16.75 19.49
CA ALA A 350 9.56 17.38 18.19
C ALA A 350 8.98 16.40 17.15
N TRP A 351 9.44 15.14 17.13
CA TRP A 351 8.86 14.10 16.25
C TRP A 351 7.39 13.82 16.55
N ARG A 352 7.00 13.72 17.83
CA ARG A 352 5.58 13.55 18.20
C ARG A 352 4.74 14.73 17.73
N ARG A 353 5.24 15.97 17.88
CA ARG A 353 4.53 17.17 17.42
C ARG A 353 4.39 17.20 15.90
N LEU A 354 5.45 16.85 15.18
CA LEU A 354 5.41 16.73 13.72
C LEU A 354 4.35 15.71 13.29
N SER A 355 4.32 14.54 13.93
CA SER A 355 3.30 13.53 13.68
C SER A 355 1.90 14.03 13.99
N SER A 356 1.64 14.54 15.20
CA SER A 356 0.34 15.07 15.58
C SER A 356 -0.15 16.18 14.65
N PHE A 357 0.75 17.09 14.24
CA PHE A 357 0.39 18.18 13.33
C PHE A 357 -0.18 17.66 12.01
N PHE A 358 0.49 16.71 11.35
CA PHE A 358 0.01 16.19 10.07
C PHE A 358 -1.12 15.17 10.21
N THR A 359 -1.32 14.59 11.39
CA THR A 359 -2.54 13.84 11.72
C THR A 359 -3.76 14.78 11.83
N GLU A 360 -3.59 15.94 12.46
CA GLU A 360 -4.67 16.91 12.70
C GLU A 360 -4.94 17.80 11.47
N ASP A 361 -3.89 18.22 10.77
CA ASP A 361 -3.94 19.03 9.56
C ASP A 361 -3.01 18.47 8.45
N PRO A 362 -3.48 17.46 7.69
CA PRO A 362 -2.68 16.79 6.65
C PRO A 362 -2.22 17.71 5.51
N ASN A 363 -2.86 18.86 5.33
CA ASN A 363 -2.56 19.81 4.26
C ASN A 363 -1.83 21.07 4.77
N GLY A 364 -1.69 21.21 6.09
CA GLY A 364 -1.08 22.35 6.75
C GLY A 364 0.39 22.53 6.43
N ILE A 365 0.91 23.72 6.71
CA ILE A 365 2.34 24.03 6.64
C ILE A 365 2.89 24.01 8.06
N LEU A 366 3.78 23.07 8.35
CA LEU A 366 4.44 22.98 9.64
C LEU A 366 5.49 24.08 9.79
N THR A 367 5.38 24.92 10.82
CA THR A 367 6.30 26.02 11.14
C THR A 367 7.15 25.67 12.37
N ALA A 368 8.17 26.50 12.67
CA ALA A 368 8.99 26.33 13.87
C ALA A 368 8.16 26.37 15.16
N GLU A 369 7.09 27.17 15.20
CA GLU A 369 6.22 27.33 16.38
C GLU A 369 5.46 26.04 16.75
N HIS A 370 5.24 25.16 15.77
CA HIS A 370 4.61 23.87 16.00
C HIS A 370 5.58 22.85 16.64
N LEU A 371 6.88 23.13 16.62
CA LEU A 371 7.92 22.25 17.15
C LEU A 371 8.43 22.78 18.49
N ASN A 372 8.17 22.03 19.56
CA ASN A 372 8.87 22.21 20.81
C ASN A 372 9.97 21.15 20.91
N SER A 373 11.23 21.59 20.87
CA SER A 373 12.39 20.72 21.05
C SER A 373 12.89 20.76 22.48
N ASP A 374 13.30 19.61 23.00
CA ASP A 374 14.05 19.52 24.24
C ASP A 374 15.55 19.44 23.90
N ALA A 375 16.33 20.41 24.34
CA ALA A 375 17.75 20.54 23.99
C ALA A 375 18.58 19.37 24.53
N ASP A 376 18.19 18.77 25.66
CA ASP A 376 18.95 17.73 26.35
C ASP A 376 18.52 16.31 25.95
N SER A 377 17.53 16.19 25.08
CA SER A 377 16.96 14.91 24.67
C SER A 377 17.71 14.26 23.50
N VAL A 378 17.70 12.92 23.48
CA VAL A 378 18.31 12.12 22.42
C VAL A 378 17.67 12.45 21.07
N LYS A 379 18.50 12.86 20.11
CA LYS A 379 18.06 13.19 18.76
C LYS A 379 17.97 11.93 17.90
N GLN A 380 16.90 11.83 17.11
CA GLN A 380 16.60 10.71 16.23
C GLN A 380 16.66 11.21 14.77
N PRO A 381 17.54 10.64 13.93
CA PRO A 381 17.61 10.99 12.52
C PRO A 381 16.48 10.33 11.74
N ALA A 382 16.05 10.98 10.67
CA ALA A 382 15.27 10.38 9.59
C ALA A 382 15.77 10.94 8.26
N THR A 383 15.49 10.22 7.19
CA THR A 383 15.81 10.68 5.83
C THR A 383 14.54 10.68 5.01
N VAL A 384 14.34 11.73 4.22
CA VAL A 384 13.13 11.96 3.44
C VAL A 384 13.47 12.37 2.01
N MET A 385 12.50 12.22 1.11
CA MET A 385 12.62 12.75 -0.25
C MET A 385 11.96 14.12 -0.34
N ILE A 386 12.68 15.09 -0.88
CA ILE A 386 12.12 16.39 -1.24
C ILE A 386 11.65 16.31 -2.69
N VAL A 387 10.37 16.54 -2.90
CA VAL A 387 9.70 16.36 -4.20
C VAL A 387 9.24 17.67 -4.83
N GLY A 388 9.23 18.75 -4.04
CA GLY A 388 8.82 20.07 -4.50
C GLY A 388 9.20 21.14 -3.49
N HIS A 389 8.95 22.39 -3.85
CA HIS A 389 9.12 23.52 -2.96
C HIS A 389 8.30 24.73 -3.41
N SER A 390 8.04 25.63 -2.47
CA SER A 390 7.56 26.97 -2.75
C SER A 390 8.61 28.01 -2.30
N ILE A 391 8.21 29.28 -2.25
CA ILE A 391 8.98 30.32 -1.57
C ILE A 391 8.96 30.14 -0.03
N LEU A 392 7.90 29.53 0.52
CA LEU A 392 7.67 29.42 1.97
C LEU A 392 8.04 28.07 2.57
N TYR A 393 7.89 26.98 1.82
CA TYR A 393 8.01 25.62 2.35
C TYR A 393 8.70 24.64 1.40
N TRP A 394 9.13 23.51 1.96
CA TRP A 394 9.54 22.29 1.28
C TRP A 394 8.37 21.32 1.22
N GLU A 395 8.24 20.63 0.09
CA GLU A 395 7.32 19.51 -0.07
C GLU A 395 8.08 18.20 0.09
N ILE A 396 7.72 17.47 1.13
CA ILE A 396 8.39 16.26 1.58
C ILE A 396 7.47 15.08 1.32
N LYS A 397 8.01 14.03 0.70
CA LYS A 397 7.32 12.77 0.52
C LYS A 397 7.88 11.72 1.46
N ASP A 398 6.99 10.87 1.98
CA ASP A 398 7.38 9.67 2.70
C ASP A 398 8.24 8.77 1.78
N PRO A 399 9.50 8.46 2.15
CA PRO A 399 10.37 7.59 1.36
C PRO A 399 9.83 6.16 1.21
N LEU A 400 8.92 5.71 2.08
CA LEU A 400 8.31 4.38 2.01
C LEU A 400 7.12 4.33 1.05
N SER A 401 6.55 5.49 0.69
CA SER A 401 5.51 5.62 -0.35
C SER A 401 6.13 5.83 -1.74
N TRP A 402 6.36 4.74 -2.46
CA TRP A 402 6.92 4.79 -3.82
C TRP A 402 5.86 5.00 -4.92
N ASP A 403 4.55 4.83 -4.64
CA ASP A 403 3.46 5.21 -5.57
C ASP A 403 3.21 6.73 -5.50
N VAL A 404 3.24 7.39 -6.65
CA VAL A 404 3.15 8.85 -6.78
C VAL A 404 1.70 9.35 -6.84
N ARG A 405 0.72 8.44 -6.91
CA ARG A 405 -0.65 8.81 -7.30
C ARG A 405 -1.58 9.11 -6.14
N HIS A 406 -1.34 8.60 -4.94
CA HIS A 406 -2.27 8.78 -3.83
C HIS A 406 -1.54 8.88 -2.47
N PHE A 407 -1.76 10.03 -1.80
CA PHE A 407 -1.47 10.39 -0.39
C PHE A 407 -0.06 10.92 -0.01
N GLY A 408 -0.05 12.10 0.64
CA GLY A 408 0.91 12.46 1.69
C GLY A 408 2.12 13.34 1.35
N VAL A 409 1.94 14.47 0.67
CA VAL A 409 3.01 15.48 0.60
C VAL A 409 2.94 16.35 1.85
N LEU A 410 3.92 16.21 2.74
CA LEU A 410 4.05 17.03 3.94
C LEU A 410 4.67 18.38 3.57
N ARG A 411 4.09 19.48 4.04
CA ARG A 411 4.61 20.84 3.79
C ARG A 411 5.29 21.36 5.04
N ILE A 412 6.59 21.59 4.97
CA ILE A 412 7.38 22.09 6.10
C ILE A 412 7.98 23.44 5.72
N ALA A 413 7.72 24.48 6.52
CA ALA A 413 8.29 25.81 6.29
C ALA A 413 9.82 25.73 6.26
N LYS A 414 10.44 26.54 5.39
CA LYS A 414 11.88 26.43 5.08
C LYS A 414 12.80 26.72 6.27
N ASP A 415 12.28 27.40 7.28
CA ASP A 415 12.93 27.78 8.53
C ASP A 415 12.47 26.93 9.73
N ALA A 416 11.48 26.05 9.56
CA ALA A 416 10.94 25.24 10.65
C ALA A 416 11.94 24.21 11.17
N ILE A 417 12.66 23.56 10.26
CA ILE A 417 13.59 22.47 10.57
C ILE A 417 14.87 22.61 9.74
N LYS A 418 16.02 22.39 10.38
CA LYS A 418 17.29 22.27 9.67
C LYS A 418 17.34 20.95 8.89
N LEU A 419 17.35 21.06 7.57
CA LEU A 419 17.52 19.95 6.64
C LEU A 419 18.94 19.99 6.05
N ASN A 420 19.62 18.85 6.01
CA ASN A 420 20.84 18.72 5.19
C ASN A 420 20.44 18.03 3.88
N PHE A 421 20.74 18.66 2.75
CA PHE A 421 20.31 18.18 1.44
C PHE A 421 21.45 17.45 0.72
N TYR A 422 21.07 16.39 0.01
CA TYR A 422 21.98 15.60 -0.79
C TYR A 422 21.42 15.40 -2.21
N ASP A 423 22.25 15.66 -3.21
CA ASP A 423 21.94 15.48 -4.61
C ASP A 423 22.61 14.22 -5.15
N VAL A 424 21.79 13.34 -5.72
CA VAL A 424 22.26 12.14 -6.42
C VAL A 424 22.27 12.39 -7.92
N SER A 425 23.46 12.33 -8.50
CA SER A 425 23.72 12.79 -9.87
C SER A 425 24.70 11.86 -10.60
N PHE A 426 24.96 12.18 -11.85
CA PHE A 426 26.02 11.59 -12.65
C PHE A 426 26.44 12.62 -13.70
N PHE A 427 27.69 12.56 -14.12
CA PHE A 427 28.17 13.23 -15.33
C PHE A 427 28.26 12.20 -16.46
N LEU A 428 28.31 12.69 -17.70
CA LEU A 428 28.57 11.84 -18.87
C LEU A 428 29.86 11.02 -18.71
N ALA A 429 30.88 11.57 -18.05
CA ALA A 429 32.15 10.89 -17.78
C ALA A 429 32.04 9.71 -16.79
N ASP A 430 30.96 9.62 -16.01
CA ASP A 430 30.72 8.50 -15.09
C ASP A 430 30.07 7.30 -15.80
N LEU A 431 29.58 7.50 -17.03
CA LEU A 431 28.87 6.48 -17.81
C LEU A 431 29.84 5.56 -18.56
N THR A 432 29.39 4.35 -18.86
CA THR A 432 30.11 3.43 -19.74
C THR A 432 30.19 3.98 -21.17
N GLU A 433 31.20 3.54 -21.95
CA GLU A 433 31.29 3.90 -23.37
C GLU A 433 30.03 3.51 -24.16
N VAL A 434 29.38 2.41 -23.77
CA VAL A 434 28.11 1.95 -24.37
C VAL A 434 26.98 2.94 -24.10
N GLU A 435 26.83 3.40 -22.85
CA GLU A 435 25.81 4.38 -22.46
C GLU A 435 26.05 5.74 -23.13
N ILE A 436 27.30 6.21 -23.17
CA ILE A 436 27.69 7.43 -23.87
C ILE A 436 27.39 7.31 -25.37
N GLY A 437 27.75 6.18 -25.98
CA GLY A 437 27.46 5.90 -27.39
C GLY A 437 25.96 5.91 -27.68
N LEU A 438 25.15 5.27 -26.83
CA LEU A 438 23.69 5.29 -26.95
C LEU A 438 23.12 6.69 -26.79
N TYR A 439 23.57 7.44 -25.79
CA TYR A 439 23.16 8.83 -25.56
C TYR A 439 23.41 9.71 -26.80
N HIS A 440 24.58 9.58 -27.44
CA HIS A 440 24.92 10.40 -28.61
C HIS A 440 24.25 9.96 -29.91
N GLN A 441 23.91 8.68 -30.05
CA GLN A 441 23.46 8.12 -31.33
C GLN A 441 21.97 7.82 -31.38
N ALA A 442 21.30 7.73 -30.23
CA ALA A 442 19.86 7.47 -30.20
C ALA A 442 19.07 8.64 -30.82
N PRO A 443 18.03 8.33 -31.63
CA PRO A 443 17.09 9.32 -32.13
C PRO A 443 16.49 10.13 -30.98
N THR A 444 16.31 11.43 -31.20
CA THR A 444 15.57 12.29 -30.25
C THR A 444 14.09 11.92 -30.19
N CYS A 445 13.55 11.40 -31.30
CA CYS A 445 12.19 10.91 -31.41
C CYS A 445 12.17 9.63 -32.26
N MET A 446 11.35 8.65 -31.87
CA MET A 446 11.07 7.49 -32.71
C MET A 446 9.61 7.05 -32.57
N ASP A 447 9.03 6.60 -33.68
CA ASP A 447 7.72 5.95 -33.72
C ASP A 447 7.91 4.43 -33.76
N VAL A 448 7.24 3.75 -32.83
CA VAL A 448 7.32 2.30 -32.63
C VAL A 448 5.94 1.71 -32.84
N HIS A 449 5.80 0.91 -33.90
CA HIS A 449 4.59 0.14 -34.14
C HIS A 449 4.72 -1.24 -33.51
N ILE A 450 3.74 -1.62 -32.69
CA ILE A 450 3.64 -2.93 -32.06
C ILE A 450 2.24 -3.48 -32.32
N ARG A 451 2.18 -4.73 -32.80
CA ARG A 451 0.94 -5.49 -32.88
C ARG A 451 0.99 -6.67 -31.91
N ARG A 452 0.14 -6.65 -30.89
CA ARG A 452 -0.10 -7.80 -30.01
C ARG A 452 -0.85 -8.88 -30.79
N ALA A 453 -0.44 -10.12 -30.63
CA ALA A 453 -1.30 -11.21 -31.07
C ALA A 453 -2.56 -11.25 -30.18
N LYS A 454 -3.72 -11.59 -30.75
CA LYS A 454 -5.03 -11.54 -30.06
C LYS A 454 -5.09 -12.34 -28.75
N PHE A 455 -4.20 -13.32 -28.59
CA PHE A 455 -4.12 -14.21 -27.44
C PHE A 455 -3.14 -13.73 -26.33
N TRP A 456 -2.44 -12.62 -26.50
CA TRP A 456 -1.50 -12.13 -25.49
C TRP A 456 -2.22 -11.46 -24.31
N LEU A 457 -1.68 -11.66 -23.11
CA LEU A 457 -2.15 -11.03 -21.87
C LEU A 457 -2.23 -9.50 -22.01
N LYS A 458 -3.34 -8.89 -21.59
CA LYS A 458 -3.49 -7.41 -21.51
C LYS A 458 -2.53 -6.84 -20.45
N GLY A 459 -2.08 -5.60 -20.64
CA GLY A 459 -1.15 -4.93 -19.73
C GLY A 459 0.19 -4.54 -20.37
N ILE A 460 0.89 -3.60 -19.75
CA ILE A 460 2.13 -3.03 -20.29
C ILE A 460 3.27 -4.06 -20.29
N ARG A 461 3.39 -4.86 -19.22
CA ARG A 461 4.47 -5.85 -19.08
C ARG A 461 4.53 -6.89 -20.20
N SER A 462 3.38 -7.28 -20.75
CA SER A 462 3.35 -8.22 -21.89
C SER A 462 3.86 -7.62 -23.19
N LEU A 463 4.10 -6.31 -23.27
CA LEU A 463 4.84 -5.70 -24.36
C LEU A 463 6.36 -5.92 -24.24
N GLY A 464 6.83 -6.51 -23.14
CA GLY A 464 8.24 -6.73 -22.87
C GLY A 464 8.94 -5.50 -22.29
N PHE A 465 8.24 -4.62 -21.58
CA PHE A 465 8.86 -3.50 -20.85
C PHE A 465 8.01 -3.03 -19.66
N SER A 466 8.61 -2.27 -18.74
CA SER A 466 7.92 -1.53 -17.68
C SER A 466 8.00 -0.03 -17.90
N VAL A 467 6.99 0.69 -17.42
CA VAL A 467 6.87 2.15 -17.55
C VAL A 467 6.57 2.74 -16.19
N ASN A 468 7.22 3.83 -15.85
CA ASN A 468 6.84 4.67 -14.73
C ASN A 468 5.49 5.35 -15.06
N PRO A 469 4.41 5.10 -14.31
CA PRO A 469 3.08 5.58 -14.67
C PRO A 469 2.95 7.11 -14.63
N THR A 470 3.82 7.80 -13.89
CA THR A 470 3.79 9.26 -13.72
C THR A 470 4.63 9.95 -14.77
N THR A 471 5.88 9.49 -14.97
CA THR A 471 6.80 10.13 -15.94
C THR A 471 6.65 9.57 -17.35
N LEU A 472 5.98 8.42 -17.51
CA LEU A 472 5.86 7.64 -18.74
C LEU A 472 7.21 7.18 -19.30
N GLN A 473 8.23 7.13 -18.46
CA GLN A 473 9.56 6.69 -18.83
C GLN A 473 9.67 5.17 -18.78
N ILE A 474 10.28 4.56 -19.79
CA ILE A 474 10.56 3.13 -19.82
C ILE A 474 11.67 2.83 -18.82
N GLU A 475 11.39 2.02 -17.80
CA GLU A 475 12.35 1.71 -16.73
C GLU A 475 13.16 0.45 -17.01
N TRP A 476 12.56 -0.50 -17.73
CA TRP A 476 13.17 -1.80 -18.02
C TRP A 476 12.58 -2.40 -19.29
N ILE A 477 13.38 -3.19 -20.00
CA ILE A 477 13.00 -3.93 -21.20
C ILE A 477 13.37 -5.39 -21.00
N ALA A 478 12.39 -6.26 -21.25
CA ALA A 478 12.56 -7.71 -21.21
C ALA A 478 13.39 -8.20 -22.41
N SER A 479 14.04 -9.34 -22.22
CA SER A 479 14.62 -10.12 -23.33
C SER A 479 13.58 -10.90 -24.13
N TRP A 480 12.29 -10.71 -23.85
CA TRP A 480 11.17 -11.37 -24.50
C TRP A 480 10.05 -10.37 -24.79
N GLY A 481 9.13 -10.73 -25.68
CA GLY A 481 7.99 -9.87 -26.03
C GLY A 481 8.22 -9.05 -27.29
N PRO A 482 7.19 -8.32 -27.75
CA PRO A 482 7.21 -7.66 -29.06
C PRO A 482 8.27 -6.57 -29.17
N ILE A 483 8.62 -5.89 -28.07
CA ILE A 483 9.73 -4.94 -28.07
C ILE A 483 11.08 -5.64 -28.22
N ALA A 484 11.29 -6.78 -27.56
CA ALA A 484 12.54 -7.53 -27.68
C ALA A 484 12.72 -8.05 -29.12
N GLU A 485 11.68 -8.68 -29.69
CA GLU A 485 11.66 -9.16 -31.07
C GLU A 485 11.92 -8.04 -32.09
N ARG A 486 11.33 -6.85 -31.87
CA ARG A 486 11.63 -5.67 -32.68
C ARG A 486 13.09 -5.23 -32.52
N ASN A 487 13.59 -5.16 -31.29
CA ASN A 487 14.94 -4.69 -30.99
C ASN A 487 16.03 -5.61 -31.57
N GLU A 488 15.80 -6.92 -31.65
CA GLU A 488 16.73 -7.89 -32.24
C GLU A 488 17.07 -7.55 -33.70
N ASN A 489 16.08 -7.08 -34.45
CA ASN A 489 16.22 -6.77 -35.88
C ASN A 489 16.72 -5.35 -36.17
N LEU A 490 17.05 -4.57 -35.15
CA LEU A 490 17.46 -3.17 -35.29
C LEU A 490 18.89 -2.95 -34.77
N PRO A 491 19.65 -2.04 -35.40
CA PRO A 491 20.94 -1.62 -34.86
C PRO A 491 20.74 -0.94 -33.50
N PRO A 492 21.72 -1.02 -32.57
CA PRO A 492 21.56 -0.54 -31.19
C PRO A 492 20.95 0.86 -31.05
N ARG A 493 21.32 1.81 -31.91
CA ARG A 493 20.80 3.19 -31.87
C ARG A 493 19.31 3.33 -32.17
N HIS A 494 18.68 2.40 -32.89
CA HIS A 494 17.24 2.45 -33.24
C HIS A 494 16.36 1.55 -32.35
N ARG A 495 16.98 0.88 -31.37
CA ARG A 495 16.26 0.05 -30.40
C ARG A 495 15.52 0.93 -29.40
N VAL A 496 14.43 0.40 -28.88
CA VAL A 496 13.82 0.94 -27.67
C VAL A 496 14.73 0.60 -26.51
N HIS A 497 15.02 1.59 -25.67
CA HIS A 497 15.91 1.49 -24.51
C HIS A 497 15.22 2.03 -23.25
N PRO A 498 15.63 1.55 -22.05
CA PRO A 498 15.34 2.27 -20.81
C PRO A 498 15.73 3.74 -20.92
N GLY A 499 14.93 4.61 -20.32
CA GLY A 499 15.12 6.05 -20.37
C GLY A 499 14.29 6.78 -21.44
N HIS A 500 13.78 6.09 -22.47
CA HIS A 500 12.82 6.72 -23.40
C HIS A 500 11.52 7.08 -22.68
N LYS A 501 10.96 8.25 -22.99
CA LYS A 501 9.66 8.70 -22.52
C LYS A 501 8.59 8.48 -23.58
N ILE A 502 7.49 7.85 -23.20
CA ILE A 502 6.32 7.70 -24.06
C ILE A 502 5.56 9.03 -24.06
N VAL A 503 5.42 9.66 -25.22
CA VAL A 503 4.71 10.95 -25.35
C VAL A 503 3.34 10.82 -25.97
N SER A 504 3.11 9.80 -26.80
CA SER A 504 1.77 9.47 -27.26
C SER A 504 1.67 8.00 -27.66
N VAL A 505 0.45 7.48 -27.60
CA VAL A 505 0.11 6.13 -28.05
C VAL A 505 -1.16 6.21 -28.88
N ASN A 506 -1.07 5.81 -30.15
CA ASN A 506 -2.15 5.95 -31.14
C ASN A 506 -2.65 7.40 -31.25
N GLY A 507 -1.74 8.38 -31.14
CA GLY A 507 -2.06 9.81 -31.14
C GLY A 507 -2.63 10.34 -29.82
N ALA A 508 -2.97 9.49 -28.85
CA ALA A 508 -3.43 9.92 -27.53
C ALA A 508 -2.25 10.34 -26.65
N GLY A 509 -2.33 11.54 -26.07
CA GLY A 509 -1.41 12.06 -25.06
C GLY A 509 -2.00 12.00 -23.64
N GLY A 510 -1.19 12.37 -22.64
CA GLY A 510 -1.56 12.33 -21.21
C GLY A 510 -1.34 10.95 -20.60
N SER A 511 -0.88 10.91 -19.34
CA SER A 511 -0.44 9.67 -18.68
C SER A 511 -1.54 8.62 -18.61
N GLU A 512 -2.74 9.00 -18.18
CA GLU A 512 -3.86 8.07 -18.04
C GLU A 512 -4.27 7.44 -19.38
N ASN A 513 -4.44 8.25 -20.43
CA ASN A 513 -4.77 7.77 -21.77
C ASN A 513 -3.65 6.88 -22.34
N ILE A 514 -2.40 7.28 -22.18
CA ILE A 514 -1.24 6.49 -22.65
C ILE A 514 -1.23 5.14 -21.95
N ILE A 515 -1.37 5.10 -20.62
CA ILE A 515 -1.39 3.87 -19.83
C ILE A 515 -2.60 3.00 -20.21
N GLY A 516 -3.78 3.58 -20.41
CA GLY A 516 -4.97 2.88 -20.86
C GLY A 516 -4.79 2.24 -22.24
N GLN A 517 -4.27 3.01 -23.22
CA GLN A 517 -4.00 2.50 -24.57
C GLN A 517 -2.96 1.38 -24.54
N LEU A 518 -1.84 1.59 -23.85
CA LEU A 518 -0.81 0.56 -23.66
C LEU A 518 -1.36 -0.67 -22.98
N THR A 519 -2.32 -0.56 -22.06
CA THR A 519 -2.88 -1.71 -21.34
C THR A 519 -3.86 -2.52 -22.20
N HIS A 520 -4.69 -1.85 -23.00
CA HIS A 520 -5.87 -2.47 -23.60
C HIS A 520 -5.82 -2.68 -25.11
N ARG A 521 -5.03 -1.91 -25.87
CA ARG A 521 -5.00 -2.03 -27.34
C ARG A 521 -4.05 -3.11 -27.82
N THR A 522 -4.45 -3.74 -28.92
CA THR A 522 -3.64 -4.72 -29.64
C THR A 522 -2.74 -4.09 -30.69
N ASP A 523 -3.18 -3.02 -31.37
CA ASP A 523 -2.35 -2.26 -32.31
C ASP A 523 -1.93 -0.96 -31.63
N LEU A 524 -0.62 -0.74 -31.55
CA LEU A 524 -0.02 0.36 -30.80
C LEU A 524 0.99 1.08 -31.70
N ASN A 525 0.73 2.35 -31.97
CA ASN A 525 1.71 3.30 -32.50
C ASN A 525 2.21 4.14 -31.33
N ILE A 526 3.38 3.80 -30.81
CA ILE A 526 3.98 4.43 -29.63
C ILE A 526 5.02 5.45 -30.11
N ARG A 527 4.83 6.72 -29.76
CA ARG A 527 5.84 7.75 -29.97
C ARG A 527 6.71 7.87 -28.73
N LEU A 528 8.01 7.72 -28.91
CA LEU A 528 9.02 7.80 -27.86
C LEU A 528 9.90 9.03 -28.08
N LEU A 529 10.22 9.74 -26.98
CA LEU A 529 11.25 10.76 -26.95
C LEU A 529 12.43 10.33 -26.10
N ASN A 530 13.62 10.73 -26.50
CA ASN A 530 14.80 10.69 -25.64
C ASN A 530 14.83 12.00 -24.82
N THR A 531 14.46 11.96 -23.55
CA THR A 531 14.38 13.15 -22.67
C THR A 531 15.72 13.64 -22.14
N THR A 532 16.80 12.92 -22.44
CA THR A 532 18.14 13.27 -21.96
C THR A 532 18.87 14.22 -22.93
N ARG A 533 18.29 14.46 -24.11
CA ARG A 533 18.69 15.45 -25.11
C ARG A 533 17.56 16.45 -25.31
#